data_AF-A0A932JBV0-F1
#
_entry.id   AF-A0A932JBV0-F1
#
_cell.length_a   1.000
_cell.length_b   1.000
_cell.length_c   1.000
_cell.angle_alpha   90.00
_cell.angle_beta   90.00
_cell.angle_gamma   90.00
#
_symmetry.space_group_name_H-M   'P 1'
#
loop_
_entity.id
_entity.type
_entity.pdbx_description
1 polymer ?
#
loop_
_entity_poly.entity_id
_entity_poly.type
_entity_poly.pdbx_seq_one_letter_code
_entity_poly.pdbx_strand_id
1 'polypeptide(L)'
;MSTSLTWLDGALYPDMEPPETLDTLDERVDFLARLCAAWDFGLLPEGETTAEIRRPEWQAAVDACRLLTSPAYHLVRAWHGLPALPYLGQRLAYILGDPNLEHI
;
A
#
# COMPACT_ATOMS: atom_id res chain seq x y z
N MET A 1 21.76 -8.66 17.56
CA MET A 1 20.71 -9.53 17.01
C MET A 1 19.86 -8.62 16.15
N SER A 2 19.97 -8.71 14.83
CA SER A 2 19.11 -7.91 13.95
C SER A 2 17.73 -8.54 13.97
N THR A 3 16.71 -7.76 14.32
CA THR A 3 15.33 -8.23 14.40
C THR A 3 14.75 -8.09 13.01
N SER A 4 14.80 -9.15 12.21
CA SER A 4 14.16 -9.16 10.89
C SER A 4 12.68 -8.80 11.03
N LEU A 5 12.20 -7.83 10.23
CA LEU A 5 10.79 -7.48 10.14
C LEU A 5 10.02 -8.68 9.60
N THR A 6 9.39 -9.46 10.47
CA THR A 6 8.68 -10.70 10.09
C THR A 6 7.52 -10.47 9.12
N TRP A 7 7.02 -9.24 9.06
CA TRP A 7 5.91 -8.82 8.21
C TRP A 7 6.34 -8.18 6.89
N LEU A 8 7.63 -7.92 6.68
CA LEU A 8 8.13 -7.27 5.48
C LEU A 8 8.30 -8.32 4.38
N ASP A 9 7.56 -8.15 3.28
CA ASP A 9 7.71 -8.99 2.10
C ASP A 9 8.96 -8.58 1.32
N GLY A 10 10.01 -9.42 1.39
CA GLY A 10 11.26 -9.20 0.68
C GLY A 10 11.12 -9.21 -0.85
N ALA A 11 10.07 -9.83 -1.40
CA ALA A 11 9.83 -9.85 -2.85
C ALA A 11 9.53 -8.45 -3.42
N LEU A 12 9.18 -7.48 -2.57
CA LEU A 12 9.00 -6.07 -2.96
C LEU A 12 10.31 -5.36 -3.34
N TYR A 13 11.46 -5.99 -3.08
CA TYR A 13 12.80 -5.47 -3.35
C TYR A 13 13.56 -6.40 -4.32
N PRO A 14 13.13 -6.54 -5.58
CA PRO A 14 13.77 -7.45 -6.54
C PRO A 14 15.15 -6.95 -7.01
N ASP A 15 15.42 -5.65 -6.83
CA ASP A 15 16.58 -4.92 -7.33
C ASP A 15 17.60 -4.59 -6.23
N MET A 16 17.28 -4.85 -4.97
CA MET A 16 18.09 -4.49 -3.81
C MET A 16 17.84 -5.44 -2.63
N GLU A 17 18.74 -5.43 -1.65
CA GLU A 17 18.50 -6.17 -0.41
C GLU A 17 17.32 -5.53 0.35
N PRO A 18 16.34 -6.32 0.84
CA PRO A 18 15.26 -5.80 1.66
C PRO A 18 15.80 -5.11 2.92
N PRO A 19 15.22 -3.97 3.33
CA PRO A 19 15.69 -3.25 4.51
C PRO A 19 15.37 -4.03 5.79
N GLU A 20 16.30 -4.00 6.76
CA GLU A 20 16.12 -4.64 8.07
C GLU A 20 15.19 -3.82 8.99
N THR A 21 15.08 -2.51 8.77
CA THR A 21 14.20 -1.59 9.51
C THR A 21 13.58 -0.55 8.58
N LEU A 22 12.47 0.07 8.99
CA LEU A 22 11.86 1.22 8.31
C LEU A 22 11.68 2.36 9.33
N ASP A 23 12.79 3.02 9.63
CA ASP A 23 12.87 4.00 10.72
C ASP A 23 12.51 5.40 10.28
N THR A 24 12.69 5.70 8.99
CA THR A 24 12.43 7.02 8.40
C THR A 24 11.08 7.07 7.69
N LEU A 25 10.56 8.30 7.52
CA LEU A 25 9.34 8.53 6.74
C LEU A 25 9.50 8.06 5.29
N ASP A 26 10.65 8.37 4.69
CA ASP A 26 10.92 8.07 3.28
C ASP A 26 10.98 6.56 3.01
N GLU A 27 11.60 5.78 3.91
CA GLU A 27 11.62 4.32 3.84
C GLU A 27 10.21 3.72 3.92
N ARG A 28 9.35 4.25 4.81
CA ARG A 28 7.95 3.80 4.92
C ARG A 28 7.14 4.18 3.69
N VAL A 29 7.40 5.36 3.11
CA VAL A 29 6.75 5.80 1.88
C VAL A 29 7.16 4.90 0.71
N ASP A 30 8.45 4.59 0.56
CA ASP A 30 8.96 3.69 -0.48
C ASP A 30 8.35 2.29 -0.33
N PHE A 31 8.35 1.73 0.89
CA PHE A 31 7.70 0.46 1.18
C PHE A 31 6.22 0.46 0.78
N LEU A 32 5.46 1.50 1.17
CA LEU A 32 4.04 1.62 0.79
C LEU A 32 3.85 1.70 -0.72
N ALA A 33 4.72 2.42 -1.42
CA ALA A 33 4.64 2.55 -2.88
C ALA A 33 4.88 1.19 -3.56
N ARG A 34 5.92 0.45 -3.14
CA ARG A 34 6.23 -0.90 -3.64
C ARG A 34 5.10 -1.88 -3.35
N LEU A 35 4.60 -1.87 -2.11
CA LEU A 35 3.50 -2.73 -1.68
C LEU A 35 2.23 -2.46 -2.49
N CYS A 36 1.81 -1.20 -2.60
CA CYS A 36 0.61 -0.85 -3.35
C CYS A 36 0.75 -1.18 -4.84
N ALA A 37 1.93 -0.96 -5.42
CA ALA A 37 2.20 -1.34 -6.80
C ALA A 37 2.07 -2.87 -6.99
N ALA A 38 2.68 -3.68 -6.13
CA ALA A 38 2.55 -5.14 -6.20
C ALA A 38 1.09 -5.59 -6.06
N TRP A 39 0.36 -4.97 -5.14
CA TRP A 39 -1.05 -5.25 -4.89
C TRP A 39 -1.94 -4.91 -6.08
N ASP A 40 -1.71 -3.77 -6.74
CA ASP A 40 -2.46 -3.38 -7.94
C ASP A 40 -2.32 -4.39 -9.10
N PHE A 41 -1.24 -5.19 -9.12
CA PHE A 41 -0.99 -6.25 -10.10
C PHE A 41 -1.32 -7.66 -9.59
N GLY A 42 -2.05 -7.78 -8.47
CA GLY A 42 -2.59 -9.05 -7.98
C GLY A 42 -1.69 -9.82 -7.01
N LEU A 43 -0.59 -9.22 -6.56
CA LEU A 43 0.24 -9.77 -5.48
C LEU A 43 -0.29 -9.24 -4.14
N LEU A 44 -1.13 -10.03 -3.48
CA LEU A 44 -1.78 -9.64 -2.23
C LEU A 44 -0.78 -9.62 -1.06
N PRO A 45 -0.79 -8.58 -0.18
CA PRO A 45 -0.03 -8.62 1.06
C PRO A 45 -0.48 -9.74 1.97
N GLU A 46 0.45 -10.25 2.76
CA GLU A 46 0.12 -11.14 3.86
C GLU A 46 -0.70 -10.42 4.95
N GLY A 47 -1.35 -11.22 5.80
CA GLY A 47 -2.16 -10.71 6.91
C GLY A 47 -1.34 -9.88 7.90
N GLU A 48 -0.09 -10.28 8.17
CA GLU A 48 0.82 -9.56 9.06
C GLU A 48 1.21 -8.19 8.50
N THR A 49 1.58 -8.13 7.20
CA THR A 49 1.85 -6.87 6.50
C THR A 49 0.65 -5.94 6.52
N THR A 50 -0.55 -6.48 6.27
CA THR A 50 -1.80 -5.71 6.32
C THR A 50 -2.09 -5.19 7.72
N ALA A 51 -1.85 -6.00 8.76
CA ALA A 51 -2.04 -5.59 10.15
C ALA A 51 -1.06 -4.48 10.55
N GLU A 52 0.20 -4.57 10.10
CA GLU A 52 1.22 -3.57 10.38
C GLU A 52 0.89 -2.21 9.74
N ILE A 53 0.62 -2.17 8.43
CA ILE A 53 0.37 -0.90 7.72
C ILE A 53 -0.92 -0.19 8.15
N ARG A 54 -1.81 -0.88 8.88
CA ARG A 54 -3.03 -0.29 9.46
C ARG A 54 -2.79 0.44 10.78
N ARG A 55 -1.61 0.27 11.40
CA ARG A 55 -1.34 0.89 12.70
C ARG A 55 -1.21 2.42 12.56
N PRO A 56 -1.64 3.22 13.54
CA PRO A 56 -1.65 4.69 13.45
C PRO A 56 -0.31 5.33 13.08
N GLU A 57 0.81 4.69 13.43
CA GLU A 57 2.18 5.14 13.15
C GLU A 57 2.48 5.25 11.65
N TRP A 58 1.68 4.59 10.80
CA TRP A 58 1.79 4.64 9.35
C TRP A 58 1.05 5.80 8.70
N GLN A 59 0.14 6.49 9.42
CA GLN A 59 -0.72 7.53 8.84
C GLN A 59 0.08 8.62 8.12
N ALA A 60 1.21 9.05 8.69
CA ALA A 60 2.08 10.07 8.08
C ALA A 60 2.69 9.60 6.75
N ALA A 61 3.15 8.34 6.69
CA ALA A 61 3.68 7.75 5.46
C ALA A 61 2.58 7.57 4.40
N VAL A 62 1.38 7.15 4.81
CA VAL A 62 0.23 7.00 3.91
C VAL A 62 -0.22 8.36 3.35
N ASP A 63 -0.22 9.43 4.15
CA ASP A 63 -0.57 10.75 3.61
C ASP A 63 0.51 11.32 2.68
N ALA A 64 1.79 11.03 2.95
CA ALA A 64 2.92 11.46 2.13
C ALA A 64 3.07 10.67 0.82
N CYS A 65 2.68 9.39 0.78
CA CYS A 65 2.94 8.48 -0.34
C CYS A 65 2.31 8.94 -1.67
N ARG A 66 1.10 9.51 -1.65
CA ARG A 66 0.46 10.18 -2.80
C ARG A 66 0.50 9.38 -4.12
N LEU A 67 0.40 8.04 -4.05
CA LEU A 67 0.36 7.18 -5.23
C LEU A 67 -1.03 7.20 -5.91
N LEU A 68 -1.38 8.34 -6.53
CA LEU A 68 -2.75 8.67 -6.95
C LEU A 68 -3.32 7.76 -8.04
N THR A 69 -2.48 6.99 -8.73
CA THR A 69 -2.87 6.02 -9.77
C THR A 69 -3.11 4.62 -9.22
N SER A 70 -2.87 4.37 -7.93
CA SER A 70 -2.96 3.05 -7.31
C SER A 70 -4.29 2.85 -6.58
N PRO A 71 -5.19 1.94 -7.02
CA PRO A 71 -6.39 1.62 -6.25
C PRO A 71 -6.06 1.06 -4.86
N ALA A 72 -5.00 0.27 -4.69
CA ALA A 72 -4.56 -0.22 -3.38
C ALA A 72 -4.17 0.93 -2.44
N TYR A 73 -3.47 1.96 -2.94
CA TYR A 73 -3.15 3.15 -2.15
C TYR A 73 -4.41 3.84 -1.62
N HIS A 74 -5.43 4.01 -2.46
CA HIS A 74 -6.69 4.64 -2.03
C HIS A 74 -7.42 3.82 -0.96
N LEU A 75 -7.37 2.49 -1.03
CA LEU A 75 -7.87 1.61 0.03
C LEU A 75 -7.11 1.81 1.35
N VAL A 76 -5.77 1.79 1.31
CA VAL A 76 -4.94 2.02 2.50
C VAL A 76 -5.20 3.41 3.09
N ARG A 77 -5.32 4.44 2.24
CA ARG A 77 -5.69 5.80 2.67
C ARG A 77 -7.03 5.84 3.39
N ALA A 78 -8.02 5.10 2.90
CA ALA A 78 -9.33 4.99 3.53
C ALA A 78 -9.27 4.29 4.91
N TRP A 79 -8.43 3.26 5.07
CA TRP A 79 -8.22 2.62 6.38
C TRP A 79 -7.68 3.57 7.45
N HIS A 80 -6.91 4.57 7.04
CA HIS A 80 -6.36 5.61 7.92
C HIS A 80 -7.30 6.80 8.15
N GLY A 81 -8.50 6.79 7.59
CA GLY A 81 -9.48 7.87 7.72
C GLY A 81 -9.02 9.19 7.08
N LEU A 82 -8.05 9.14 6.16
CA LEU A 82 -7.53 10.33 5.49
C LEU A 82 -8.51 10.83 4.42
N PRO A 83 -8.56 12.16 4.16
CA PRO A 83 -9.44 12.71 3.13
C PRO A 83 -9.19 12.07 1.76
N ALA A 84 -10.26 11.71 1.04
CA ALA A 84 -10.16 11.14 -0.29
C ALA A 84 -9.39 12.07 -1.24
N LEU A 85 -8.59 11.48 -2.13
CA LEU A 85 -7.84 12.19 -3.17
C LEU A 85 -8.35 11.79 -4.55
N PRO A 86 -8.18 12.64 -5.59
CA PRO A 86 -8.54 12.26 -6.93
C PRO A 86 -7.73 11.04 -7.39
N TYR A 87 -8.42 10.04 -7.90
CA TYR A 87 -7.77 8.93 -8.60
C TYR A 87 -7.34 9.41 -9.99
N LEU A 88 -6.03 9.34 -10.27
CA LEU A 88 -5.45 9.78 -11.54
C LEU A 88 -5.25 8.65 -12.55
N GLY A 89 -5.68 7.42 -12.22
CA GLY A 89 -5.66 6.31 -13.16
C GLY A 89 -6.83 6.35 -14.14
N GLN A 90 -6.70 5.62 -15.26
CA GLN A 90 -7.87 5.36 -16.11
C GLN A 90 -8.89 4.56 -15.30
N ARG A 91 -10.17 4.94 -15.34
CA ARG A 91 -11.24 4.07 -14.82
C ARG A 91 -11.13 2.76 -15.60
N LEU A 92 -10.75 1.69 -14.92
CA LEU A 92 -10.57 0.38 -15.54
C LEU A 92 -11.94 -0.04 -16.10
N ALA A 93 -12.01 -0.20 -17.43
CA ALA A 93 -13.28 -0.41 -18.12
C ALA A 93 -14.04 -1.66 -17.63
N TYR A 94 -13.31 -2.66 -17.11
CA TYR A 94 -13.93 -3.86 -16.55
C TYR A 94 -14.58 -3.63 -15.18
N ILE A 95 -14.10 -2.67 -14.37
CA ILE A 95 -14.73 -2.30 -13.10
C ILE A 95 -16.02 -1.53 -13.36
N LEU A 96 -16.05 -0.65 -14.38
CA LEU A 96 -17.24 0.12 -14.77
C LEU A 96 -18.48 -0.73 -15.06
N GLY A 97 -18.28 -1.98 -15.49
CA GLY A 97 -19.35 -2.93 -15.77
C GLY A 97 -19.51 -4.02 -14.71
N ASP A 98 -18.81 -3.95 -13.57
CA ASP A 98 -18.89 -4.97 -12.53
C ASP A 98 -20.24 -4.90 -11.81
N PRO A 99 -21.07 -5.97 -11.84
CA PRO A 99 -22.37 -6.00 -11.17
C PRO A 99 -22.29 -5.75 -9.67
N ASN A 100 -21.15 -6.04 -9.03
CA ASN A 100 -20.97 -5.82 -7.59
C ASN A 100 -20.90 -4.33 -7.22
N LEU A 101 -20.71 -3.42 -8.20
CA LEU A 101 -20.82 -1.98 -7.96
C LEU A 101 -22.23 -1.54 -7.52
N GLU A 102 -23.26 -2.37 -7.73
CA GLU A 102 -24.63 -2.09 -7.27
C GLU A 102 -24.81 -2.23 -5.75
N HIS A 103 -23.79 -2.72 -5.04
CA HIS A 103 -23.87 -3.06 -3.61
C HIS A 103 -22.97 -2.19 -2.70
N ILE A 104 -22.40 -1.11 -3.23
CA ILE A 104 -21.44 -0.21 -2.54
C ILE A 104 -22.08 1.14 -2.23
#